data_AF-A0A0Q5VVB2-F1
#
_entry.id   AF-A0A0Q5VVB2-F1
#
_cell.length_a   1.000
_cell.length_b   1.000
_cell.length_c   1.000
_cell.angle_alpha   90.00
_cell.angle_beta   90.00
_cell.angle_gamma   90.00
#
_symmetry.space_group_name_H-M   'P 1'
#
loop_
_entity.id
_entity.type
_entity.pdbx_description
1 polymer ?
#
loop_
_entity_poly.entity_id
_entity_poly.type
_entity_poly.pdbx_seq_one_letter_code
_entity_poly.pdbx_strand_id
1 'polypeptide(L)'
;MVALIVILFPPLVIAFLLVMERVEEPLRRPTSQRQVEEFLATATPADVDELAHSGIRRAMERWRGRRSARTVEARQTALTAPEAD
;
A
#
# COMPACT_ATOMS: atom_id res chain seq x y z
N MET A 1 22.98 40.20 -9.99
CA MET A 1 22.27 38.92 -10.23
C MET A 1 23.04 37.72 -9.72
N VAL A 2 24.31 37.50 -10.13
CA VAL A 2 25.11 36.31 -9.76
C VAL A 2 25.31 36.14 -8.24
N ALA A 3 25.66 37.20 -7.52
CA ALA A 3 25.89 37.13 -6.07
C ALA A 3 24.66 36.64 -5.27
N LEU A 4 23.46 37.01 -5.72
CA LEU A 4 22.21 36.56 -5.11
C LEU A 4 22.00 35.06 -5.31
N ILE A 5 22.33 34.53 -6.50
CA ILE A 5 22.24 33.09 -6.80
C ILE A 5 23.22 32.31 -5.92
N VAL A 6 24.47 32.78 -5.77
CA VAL A 6 25.48 32.08 -4.95
C VAL A 6 25.08 32.00 -3.47
N ILE A 7 24.44 33.05 -2.95
CA ILE A 7 23.98 33.07 -1.55
C ILE A 7 22.70 32.25 -1.37
N LEU A 8 21.77 32.32 -2.32
CA LEU A 8 20.46 31.68 -2.20
C LEU A 8 20.48 30.21 -2.61
N PHE A 9 21.38 29.79 -3.49
CA PHE A 9 21.41 28.43 -4.02
C PHE A 9 21.70 27.36 -2.95
N PRO A 10 22.73 27.50 -2.08
CA PRO A 10 23.00 26.51 -1.04
C PRO A 10 21.81 26.25 -0.08
N PRO A 11 21.15 27.28 0.52
CA PRO A 11 20.00 27.03 1.39
C PRO A 11 18.79 26.51 0.60
N LEU A 12 18.64 26.83 -0.69
CA LEU A 12 17.54 26.36 -1.53
C LEU A 12 17.68 24.87 -1.85
N VAL A 13 18.90 24.39 -2.09
CA VAL A 13 19.18 22.95 -2.23
C VAL A 13 18.96 22.22 -0.90
N ILE A 14 19.45 22.76 0.21
CA ILE A 14 19.22 22.17 1.54
C ILE A 14 17.71 22.11 1.84
N ALA A 15 16.96 23.19 1.59
CA ALA A 15 15.51 23.22 1.75
C ALA A 15 14.83 22.20 0.85
N PHE A 16 15.27 22.03 -0.40
CA PHE A 16 14.75 21.01 -1.30
C PHE A 16 15.01 19.58 -0.77
N LEU A 17 16.20 19.30 -0.24
CA LEU A 17 16.55 18.02 0.38
C LEU A 17 15.76 17.75 1.66
N LEU A 18 15.51 18.79 2.48
CA LEU A 18 14.65 18.68 3.66
C LEU A 18 13.17 18.52 3.28
N VAL A 19 12.74 19.13 2.17
CA VAL A 19 11.40 18.93 1.62
C VAL A 19 11.28 17.53 1.01
N MET A 20 12.34 16.95 0.45
CA MET A 20 12.35 15.55 0.05
C MET A 20 11.99 14.64 1.22
N GLU A 21 12.39 14.93 2.47
CA GLU A 21 11.90 14.20 3.64
C GLU A 21 10.36 14.31 3.79
N ARG A 22 9.77 15.50 3.55
CA ARG A 22 8.31 15.72 3.54
C ARG A 22 7.59 15.20 2.29
N VAL A 23 8.30 14.96 1.19
CA VAL A 23 7.82 14.29 -0.04
C VAL A 23 8.04 12.77 0.05
N GLU A 24 8.93 12.32 0.92
CA GLU A 24 9.18 10.92 1.28
C GLU A 24 8.29 10.44 2.44
N GLU A 25 7.78 11.35 3.28
CA GLU A 25 6.81 11.05 4.35
C GLU A 25 5.50 10.37 3.85
N PRO A 26 4.96 10.67 2.65
CA PRO A 26 3.89 9.89 2.03
C PRO A 26 4.34 8.49 1.55
N LEU A 27 5.63 8.29 1.28
CA LEU A 27 6.20 6.98 0.92
C LEU A 27 6.62 6.15 2.14
N ARG A 28 6.76 6.76 3.31
CA ARG A 28 6.94 6.11 4.62
C ARG A 28 5.63 5.82 5.35
N ARG A 29 4.52 5.68 4.63
CA ARG A 29 3.45 4.78 5.07
C ARG A 29 3.73 3.39 4.48
N PRO A 30 4.41 2.47 5.21
CA PRO A 30 4.42 1.07 4.85
C PRO A 30 3.02 0.49 5.12
N THR A 31 2.07 0.82 4.25
CA THR A 31 0.85 0.04 4.03
C THR A 31 0.98 -0.80 2.77
N SER A 32 2.08 -0.68 2.02
CA SER A 32 2.35 -1.47 0.81
C SER A 32 3.29 -2.64 1.06
N GLN A 33 4.44 -2.50 1.73
CA GLN A 33 5.45 -3.58 1.73
C GLN A 33 4.99 -4.85 2.44
N ARG A 34 4.48 -4.73 3.68
CA ARG A 34 3.89 -5.86 4.42
C ARG A 34 2.67 -6.45 3.71
N GLN A 35 1.87 -5.61 3.05
CA GLN A 35 0.68 -6.01 2.34
C GLN A 35 0.99 -6.70 1.00
N VAL A 36 2.10 -6.32 0.36
CA VAL A 36 2.67 -6.95 -0.84
C VAL A 36 3.33 -8.28 -0.48
N GLU A 37 4.09 -8.34 0.61
CA GLU A 37 4.69 -9.57 1.11
C GLU A 37 3.62 -10.60 1.50
N GLU A 38 2.54 -10.13 2.14
CA GLU A 38 1.40 -10.98 2.45
C GLU A 38 0.55 -11.32 1.23
N PHE A 39 0.43 -10.41 0.26
CA PHE A 39 -0.15 -10.72 -1.05
C PHE A 39 0.66 -11.82 -1.73
N LEU A 40 1.99 -11.73 -1.82
CA LEU A 40 2.81 -12.79 -2.43
C LEU A 40 2.70 -14.12 -1.68
N ALA A 41 2.51 -14.08 -0.35
CA ALA A 41 2.32 -15.28 0.47
C ALA A 41 0.93 -15.93 0.32
N THR A 42 -0.13 -15.17 0.01
CA THR A 42 -1.53 -15.69 -0.06
C THR A 42 -2.23 -15.48 -1.40
N ALA A 43 -1.58 -14.86 -2.38
CA ALA A 43 -2.12 -14.63 -3.72
C ALA A 43 -2.28 -15.95 -4.45
N THR A 44 -3.41 -16.07 -5.13
CA THR A 44 -3.71 -17.22 -5.98
C THR A 44 -3.06 -16.97 -7.36
N PRO A 45 -2.69 -18.00 -8.15
CA PRO A 45 -2.09 -17.79 -9.47
C PRO A 45 -2.85 -16.82 -10.38
N ALA A 46 -4.19 -16.82 -10.28
CA ALA A 46 -5.05 -15.87 -10.99
C ALA A 46 -4.86 -14.40 -10.58
N ASP A 47 -4.41 -14.11 -9.35
CA ASP A 47 -4.10 -12.74 -8.92
C ASP A 47 -2.75 -12.26 -9.43
N VAL A 48 -1.79 -13.18 -9.54
CA VAL A 48 -0.46 -12.91 -10.10
C VAL A 48 -0.55 -12.69 -11.61
N ASP A 49 -1.45 -13.42 -12.28
CA ASP A 49 -1.72 -13.22 -13.70
C ASP A 49 -2.39 -11.85 -13.96
N GLU A 50 -3.37 -11.47 -13.14
CA GLU A 50 -3.99 -10.15 -13.21
C GLU A 50 -2.98 -9.04 -12.85
N LEU A 51 -2.08 -9.29 -11.90
CA LEU A 51 -0.98 -8.38 -11.56
C LEU A 51 -0.07 -8.12 -12.77
N ALA A 52 0.27 -9.17 -13.54
CA ALA A 52 1.09 -9.07 -14.73
C ALA A 52 0.38 -8.36 -15.89
N HIS A 53 -0.93 -8.56 -16.04
CA HIS A 53 -1.71 -8.05 -17.17
C HIS A 53 -2.33 -6.67 -16.94
N SER A 54 -2.75 -6.32 -15.72
CA SER A 54 -3.50 -5.08 -15.42
C SER A 54 -2.89 -4.20 -14.31
N GLY A 55 -1.81 -4.67 -13.68
CA GLY A 55 -0.99 -3.91 -12.74
C GLY A 55 -1.40 -4.03 -11.27
N ILE A 56 -0.46 -3.63 -10.38
CA ILE A 56 -0.52 -3.81 -8.91
C ILE A 56 -1.82 -3.30 -8.30
N ARG A 57 -2.30 -2.13 -8.76
CA ARG A 57 -3.47 -1.48 -8.16
C ARG A 57 -4.73 -2.34 -8.29
N ARG A 58 -4.98 -2.89 -9.47
CA ARG A 58 -6.19 -3.66 -9.80
C ARG A 58 -6.16 -5.06 -9.19
N ALA A 59 -5.00 -5.71 -9.19
CA ALA A 59 -4.80 -7.00 -8.52
C ALA A 59 -5.02 -6.89 -6.99
N MET A 60 -4.50 -5.83 -6.36
CA MET A 60 -4.67 -5.59 -4.92
C MET A 60 -6.11 -5.25 -4.51
N GLU A 61 -6.86 -4.52 -5.34
CA GLU A 61 -8.29 -4.25 -5.11
C GLU A 61 -9.11 -5.55 -5.14
N ARG A 62 -8.85 -6.42 -6.14
CA ARG A 62 -9.53 -7.73 -6.28
C ARG A 62 -9.20 -8.68 -5.12
N TRP A 63 -7.93 -8.79 -4.73
CA TRP A 63 -7.51 -9.64 -3.61
C TRP A 63 -8.10 -9.20 -2.27
N ARG A 64 -8.15 -7.88 -2.01
CA ARG A 64 -8.79 -7.33 -0.80
C ARG A 64 -10.27 -7.68 -0.73
N GLY A 65 -10.98 -7.57 -1.86
CA GLY A 65 -12.39 -7.97 -1.94
C GLY A 65 -12.62 -9.43 -1.53
N ARG A 66 -11.74 -10.35 -1.96
CA ARG A 66 -11.85 -11.77 -1.59
C ARG A 66 -11.51 -12.06 -0.13
N ARG A 67 -10.59 -11.32 0.49
CA ARG A 67 -10.34 -11.43 1.94
C ARG A 67 -11.55 -10.98 2.75
N SER A 68 -12.11 -9.81 2.43
CA SER A 68 -13.27 -9.29 3.16
C SER A 68 -14.48 -10.21 3.04
N ALA A 69 -14.73 -10.81 1.87
CA ALA A 69 -15.81 -11.78 1.69
C ALA A 69 -15.68 -12.98 2.62
N ARG A 70 -14.48 -13.56 2.75
CA ARG A 70 -14.21 -14.69 3.66
C ARG A 70 -14.39 -14.33 5.13
N THR A 71 -14.01 -13.12 5.54
CA THR A 71 -14.20 -12.66 6.92
C THR A 71 -15.68 -12.45 7.25
N VAL A 72 -16.48 -11.96 6.29
CA VAL A 72 -17.93 -11.78 6.47
C VAL A 72 -18.63 -13.13 6.57
N GLU A 73 -18.25 -14.09 5.72
CA GLU A 73 -18.79 -15.45 5.73
C GLU A 73 -18.46 -16.16 7.05
N ALA A 74 -17.19 -16.14 7.50
CA ALA A 74 -16.78 -16.74 8.77
C ALA A 74 -17.54 -16.15 9.98
N ARG A 75 -17.82 -14.85 9.97
CA ARG A 75 -18.61 -14.19 11.01
C ARG A 75 -20.08 -14.61 10.96
N GLN A 76 -20.65 -14.76 9.76
CA GLN A 76 -22.02 -15.26 9.61
C GLN A 76 -22.14 -16.68 10.13
N THR A 77 -21.24 -17.60 9.76
CA THR A 77 -21.25 -18.98 10.24
C THR A 77 -21.09 -19.08 11.76
N ALA A 78 -20.31 -18.19 12.37
CA ALA A 78 -20.19 -18.13 13.83
C ALA A 78 -21.44 -17.58 14.53
N LEU A 79 -22.22 -16.72 13.86
CA LEU A 79 -23.49 -16.18 14.36
C LEU A 79 -24.68 -17.14 14.13
N THR A 80 -24.61 -18.02 13.13
CA THR A 80 -25.61 -19.07 12.87
C THR A 80 -25.23 -20.43 13.44
N ALA A 81 -24.06 -20.58 14.06
CA ALA A 81 -23.75 -21.77 14.84
C ALA A 81 -24.72 -21.84 16.03
N PRO A 82 -25.55 -22.90 16.14
CA PRO A 82 -26.47 -23.03 17.26
C PRO A 82 -25.64 -23.10 18.55
N GLU A 83 -25.95 -22.19 19.46
CA GLU A 83 -25.61 -22.24 20.88
C GLU A 83 -26.20 -23.56 21.41
N ALA A 84 -25.42 -24.64 21.27
CA ALA A 84 -25.75 -25.97 21.75
C ALA A 84 -25.28 -26.06 23.19
N ASP A 85 -26.15 -25.63 24.09
CA ASP A 85 -26.16 -25.98 25.52
C ASP A 85 -27.49 -26.69 25.83
#